data_AF-A0A6H5H0C9-F1
#
_entry.id   AF-A0A6H5H0C9-F1
#
_cell.length_a   1.000
_cell.length_b   1.000
_cell.length_c   1.000
_cell.angle_alpha   90.00
_cell.angle_beta   90.00
_cell.angle_gamma   90.00
#
_symmetry.space_group_name_H-M   'P 1'
#
loop_
_entity.id
_entity.type
_entity.pdbx_description
1 polymer ?
#
loop_
_entity_poly.entity_id
_entity_poly.type
_entity_poly.pdbx_seq_one_letter_code
_entity_poly.pdbx_strand_id
1 'polypeptide(L)'
;MLGRGATTFFRSSGHLLRQQEACLVRLSVNFLYSPAAIGRSGYEFARNKTKEQFASLEDKFRTKMREVVQHTDLKSTVFTEDLKNLVHLANEDDLNLVKEMTVKFVSQNKELRFGSFVFGPVVMRMYHFLNKPNEALEAFKDPALGEFFDQLVSIQILMDLLFENAMYDKVIEVFEIVKDKQLQGSKYPKNAVTLAFAALYKQNTPAANEYSKTLWAELNSIGHYPMRRSATFAAALAINQGDPAVALEILTSVRRQTYVTVRNLKIKALAELGRPDDALPVLRNILEANDSGREVSHTISKESIDTLEASIKKLNNPEVTAEFESILKSIKDLRLFDTSPLDEQLCSVIEGLTPRQGNEPFDRYNRQGQNRRPSYYQKRPGVMSMV
;
A
#
# COMPACT_ATOMS: atom_id res chain seq x y z
N MET A 1 -33.84 -55.49 -30.04
CA MET A 1 -33.81 -54.14 -30.66
C MET A 1 -34.61 -53.23 -29.74
N LEU A 2 -33.94 -52.54 -28.79
CA LEU A 2 -33.56 -51.11 -28.86
C LEU A 2 -34.82 -50.22 -28.95
N GLY A 3 -35.13 -49.28 -28.06
CA GLY A 3 -34.42 -48.64 -26.96
C GLY A 3 -35.15 -47.31 -26.68
N ARG A 4 -35.24 -46.91 -25.41
CA ARG A 4 -35.88 -45.67 -24.94
C ARG A 4 -35.24 -44.43 -25.59
N GLY A 5 -36.06 -43.42 -25.89
CA GLY A 5 -35.61 -42.07 -26.24
C GLY A 5 -36.46 -41.02 -25.55
N ALA A 6 -35.88 -40.35 -24.55
CA ALA A 6 -36.41 -39.14 -23.94
C ALA A 6 -35.97 -37.93 -24.77
N THR A 7 -36.82 -36.91 -24.92
CA THR A 7 -36.36 -35.54 -25.18
C THR A 7 -37.34 -34.56 -24.55
N THR A 8 -36.85 -33.92 -23.49
CA THR A 8 -37.43 -32.78 -22.79
C THR A 8 -37.28 -31.53 -23.66
N PHE A 9 -38.39 -30.89 -23.99
CA PHE A 9 -38.41 -29.53 -24.54
C PHE A 9 -38.42 -28.52 -23.38
N PHE A 10 -37.31 -27.83 -23.18
CA PHE A 10 -37.26 -26.58 -22.42
C PHE A 10 -37.88 -25.46 -23.27
N ARG A 11 -38.89 -24.77 -22.76
CA ARG A 11 -39.34 -23.49 -23.32
C ARG A 11 -39.59 -22.48 -22.21
N SER A 12 -39.01 -21.31 -22.43
CA SER A 12 -39.42 -19.99 -21.96
C SER A 12 -39.19 -19.65 -20.49
N SER A 13 -38.19 -18.79 -20.27
CA SER A 13 -38.39 -17.51 -19.59
C SER A 13 -37.27 -16.56 -20.00
N GLY A 14 -37.48 -15.88 -21.12
CA GLY A 14 -36.70 -14.70 -21.49
C GLY A 14 -37.22 -13.50 -20.72
N HIS A 15 -36.36 -12.90 -19.90
CA HIS A 15 -36.32 -11.49 -19.52
C HIS A 15 -35.47 -11.33 -18.24
N LEU A 16 -34.15 -11.57 -18.32
CA LEU A 16 -33.23 -11.23 -17.22
C LEU A 16 -31.75 -11.31 -17.64
N LEU A 17 -31.38 -10.78 -18.80
CA LEU A 17 -29.97 -10.76 -19.23
C LEU A 17 -29.72 -9.60 -20.22
N ARG A 18 -30.11 -8.39 -19.82
CA ARG A 18 -29.83 -7.18 -20.60
C ARG A 18 -29.68 -5.97 -19.69
N GLN A 19 -28.72 -6.02 -18.77
CA GLN A 19 -28.14 -4.82 -18.18
C GLN A 19 -26.67 -5.06 -17.87
N GLN A 20 -25.88 -4.62 -18.85
CA GLN A 20 -24.60 -3.93 -18.68
C GLN A 20 -23.43 -4.73 -18.13
N GLU A 21 -22.89 -5.55 -19.04
CA GLU A 21 -21.46 -5.67 -19.25
C GLU A 21 -20.84 -4.28 -19.53
N ALA A 22 -20.49 -3.55 -18.47
CA ALA A 22 -19.45 -2.53 -18.55
C ALA A 22 -18.11 -3.24 -18.35
N CYS A 23 -17.67 -3.93 -19.41
CA CYS A 23 -16.31 -4.43 -19.54
C CYS A 23 -15.38 -3.21 -19.69
N LEU A 24 -15.01 -2.61 -18.56
CA LEU A 24 -13.87 -1.71 -18.50
C LEU A 24 -12.63 -2.59 -18.69
N VAL A 25 -11.93 -2.34 -19.79
CA VAL A 25 -10.54 -2.73 -19.99
C VAL A 25 -9.76 -2.20 -18.78
N ARG A 26 -9.58 -3.04 -17.76
CA ARG A 26 -8.62 -2.79 -16.69
C ARG A 26 -7.25 -2.87 -17.35
N LEU A 27 -6.72 -1.72 -17.79
CA LEU A 27 -5.28 -1.51 -17.74
C LEU A 27 -4.85 -1.99 -16.36
N SER A 28 -3.86 -2.87 -16.29
CA SER A 28 -3.39 -3.49 -15.05
C SER A 28 -2.93 -2.40 -14.08
N VAL A 29 -3.86 -1.88 -13.26
CA VAL A 29 -3.56 -0.97 -12.16
C VAL A 29 -2.88 -1.84 -11.11
N ASN A 30 -1.55 -1.81 -11.11
CA ASN A 30 -0.75 -2.55 -10.14
C ASN A 30 -0.80 -1.78 -8.81
N PHE A 31 -1.74 -2.15 -7.96
CA PHE A 31 -1.87 -1.63 -6.61
C PHE A 31 -0.63 -1.97 -5.79
N LEU A 32 0.03 -0.96 -5.19
CA LEU A 32 1.14 -1.26 -4.28
C LEU A 32 0.62 -1.83 -2.96
N TYR A 33 -0.54 -1.38 -2.48
CA TYR A 33 -1.21 -1.93 -1.30
C TYR A 33 -2.54 -2.59 -1.69
N SER A 34 -2.88 -3.73 -1.06
CA SER A 34 -4.15 -4.38 -1.38
C SER A 34 -5.34 -3.50 -0.96
N PRO A 35 -6.50 -3.58 -1.64
CA PRO A 35 -7.70 -2.84 -1.23
C PRO A 35 -8.07 -3.07 0.24
N ALA A 36 -7.79 -4.26 0.79
CA ALA A 36 -7.97 -4.56 2.20
C ALA A 36 -6.96 -3.80 3.09
N ALA A 37 -5.70 -3.68 2.68
CA ALA A 37 -4.64 -3.01 3.43
C ALA A 37 -4.93 -1.51 3.66
N ILE A 38 -5.54 -0.84 2.67
CA ILE A 38 -5.95 0.58 2.77
C ILE A 38 -7.37 0.75 3.32
N GLY A 39 -8.10 -0.35 3.57
CA GLY A 39 -9.47 -0.36 4.09
C GLY A 39 -10.55 0.00 3.06
N ARG A 40 -10.23 -0.08 1.76
CA ARG A 40 -11.17 0.18 0.66
C ARG A 40 -12.32 -0.83 0.66
N SER A 41 -12.05 -2.11 0.92
CA SER A 41 -13.10 -3.14 1.01
C SER A 41 -14.14 -2.83 2.09
N GLY A 42 -13.70 -2.33 3.26
CA GLY A 42 -14.61 -1.91 4.33
C GLY A 42 -15.42 -0.68 3.96
N TYR A 43 -14.80 0.27 3.23
CA TYR A 43 -15.49 1.45 2.71
C TYR A 43 -16.56 1.08 1.67
N GLU A 44 -16.24 0.19 0.72
CA GLU A 44 -17.19 -0.28 -0.30
C GLU A 44 -18.39 -1.00 0.33
N PHE A 45 -18.14 -1.84 1.34
CA PHE A 45 -19.22 -2.48 2.10
C PHE A 45 -20.12 -1.46 2.80
N ALA A 46 -19.53 -0.48 3.51
CA ALA A 46 -20.28 0.57 4.17
C ALA A 46 -21.09 1.41 3.17
N ARG A 47 -20.49 1.73 2.01
CA ARG A 47 -21.14 2.44 0.92
C ARG A 47 -22.36 1.71 0.39
N ASN A 48 -22.23 0.42 0.10
CA ASN A 48 -23.35 -0.38 -0.41
C ASN A 48 -24.51 -0.42 0.61
N LYS A 49 -24.18 -0.61 1.89
CA LYS A 49 -25.17 -0.55 2.97
C LYS A 49 -25.87 0.81 3.06
N THR A 50 -25.13 1.92 2.98
CA THR A 50 -25.73 3.26 2.99
C THR A 50 -26.59 3.50 1.76
N LYS A 51 -26.17 3.04 0.57
CA LYS A 51 -26.98 3.12 -0.65
C LYS A 51 -28.31 2.38 -0.52
N GLU A 52 -28.31 1.17 0.04
CA GLU A 52 -29.53 0.42 0.30
C GLU A 52 -30.47 1.18 1.27
N GLN A 53 -29.92 1.80 2.31
CA GLN A 53 -30.68 2.61 3.26
C GLN A 53 -31.30 3.87 2.63
N PHE A 54 -30.66 4.43 1.60
CA PHE A 54 -31.08 5.68 0.96
C PHE A 54 -31.72 5.51 -0.42
N ALA A 55 -32.03 4.27 -0.83
CA ALA A 55 -32.44 3.93 -2.20
C ALA A 55 -33.59 4.80 -2.80
N SER A 56 -34.45 5.39 -1.98
CA SER A 56 -35.54 6.29 -2.41
C SER A 56 -35.43 7.73 -1.91
N LEU A 57 -34.37 8.06 -1.17
CA LEU A 57 -34.20 9.33 -0.46
C LEU A 57 -32.92 10.08 -0.84
N GLU A 58 -32.09 9.55 -1.74
CA GLU A 58 -30.79 10.17 -2.07
C GLU A 58 -30.93 11.63 -2.53
N ASP A 59 -31.83 11.92 -3.47
CA ASP A 59 -31.96 13.28 -4.03
C ASP A 59 -32.51 14.28 -3.00
N LYS A 60 -33.45 13.83 -2.16
CA LYS A 60 -33.96 14.63 -1.05
C LYS A 60 -32.86 14.92 -0.04
N PHE A 61 -32.02 13.92 0.24
CA PHE A 61 -30.87 14.08 1.12
C PHE A 61 -29.85 15.07 0.54
N ARG A 62 -29.45 14.92 -0.73
CA ARG A 62 -28.52 15.85 -1.42
C ARG A 62 -29.07 17.29 -1.41
N THR A 63 -30.35 17.47 -1.69
CA THR A 63 -31.00 18.79 -1.68
C THR A 63 -30.92 19.43 -0.29
N LYS A 64 -31.28 18.68 0.75
CA LYS A 64 -31.15 19.14 2.14
C LYS A 64 -29.71 19.49 2.50
N MET A 65 -28.74 18.70 2.07
CA MET A 65 -27.31 18.98 2.33
C MET A 65 -26.84 20.26 1.65
N ARG A 66 -27.28 20.52 0.41
CA ARG A 66 -27.01 21.78 -0.29
C ARG A 66 -27.59 22.99 0.45
N GLU A 67 -28.84 22.88 0.91
CA GLU A 67 -29.48 23.92 1.73
C GLU A 67 -28.69 24.17 3.02
N VAL A 68 -28.25 23.11 3.70
CA VAL A 68 -27.44 23.22 4.92
C VAL A 68 -26.13 23.94 4.66
N VAL A 69 -25.47 23.72 3.53
CA VAL A 69 -24.23 24.45 3.19
C VAL A 69 -24.48 25.92 2.88
N GLN A 70 -25.54 26.21 2.11
CA GLN A 70 -25.85 27.56 1.62
C GLN A 70 -26.27 28.53 2.72
N HIS A 71 -26.98 28.05 3.75
CA HIS A 71 -27.43 28.90 4.85
C HIS A 71 -26.34 29.02 5.93
N THR A 72 -26.11 30.22 6.45
CA THR A 72 -25.12 30.48 7.51
C THR A 72 -25.75 30.49 8.92
N ASP A 73 -27.06 30.29 9.02
CA ASP A 73 -27.79 30.34 10.29
C ASP A 73 -27.37 29.22 11.26
N LEU A 74 -27.44 29.47 12.56
CA LEU A 74 -27.14 28.51 13.64
C LEU A 74 -27.93 27.18 13.57
N LYS A 75 -29.04 27.12 12.81
CA LYS A 75 -29.82 25.90 12.57
C LYS A 75 -29.22 24.98 11.50
N SER A 76 -28.22 25.46 10.75
CA SER A 76 -27.59 24.74 9.63
C SER A 76 -26.29 24.03 10.04
N THR A 77 -26.35 23.25 11.13
CA THR A 77 -25.21 22.47 11.63
C THR A 77 -25.03 21.19 10.83
N VAL A 78 -23.79 20.86 10.47
CA VAL A 78 -23.46 19.58 9.83
C VAL A 78 -23.22 18.55 10.92
N PHE A 79 -24.07 17.53 11.01
CA PHE A 79 -23.87 16.44 11.96
C PHE A 79 -22.92 15.38 11.43
N THR A 80 -22.31 14.62 12.33
CA THR A 80 -21.41 13.51 11.99
C THR A 80 -22.08 12.51 11.04
N GLU A 81 -23.33 12.12 11.29
CA GLU A 81 -24.05 11.19 10.42
C GLU A 81 -24.38 11.79 9.04
N ASP A 82 -24.59 13.11 8.94
CA ASP A 82 -24.84 13.77 7.66
C ASP A 82 -23.60 13.70 6.77
N LEU A 83 -22.43 14.12 7.28
CA LEU A 83 -21.18 14.06 6.52
C LEU A 83 -20.80 12.62 6.20
N LYS A 84 -20.98 11.70 7.15
CA LYS A 84 -20.69 10.28 6.96
C LYS A 84 -21.55 9.68 5.86
N ASN A 85 -22.87 9.91 5.88
CA ASN A 85 -23.75 9.40 4.83
C ASN A 85 -23.44 10.04 3.47
N LEU A 86 -23.18 11.36 3.43
CA LEU A 86 -22.82 12.03 2.19
C LEU A 86 -21.56 11.44 1.55
N VAL A 87 -20.49 11.25 2.33
CA VAL A 87 -19.23 10.69 1.82
C VAL A 87 -19.42 9.30 1.21
N HIS A 88 -20.28 8.45 1.81
CA HIS A 88 -20.58 7.13 1.26
C HIS A 88 -21.52 7.17 0.05
N LEU A 89 -22.46 8.11 -0.01
CA LEU A 89 -23.40 8.27 -1.13
C LEU A 89 -22.82 9.07 -2.31
N ALA A 90 -21.70 9.76 -2.11
CA ALA A 90 -21.11 10.64 -3.09
C ALA A 90 -20.82 9.92 -4.42
N ASN A 91 -21.13 10.62 -5.50
CA ASN A 91 -20.64 10.36 -6.85
C ASN A 91 -19.78 11.55 -7.30
N GLU A 92 -19.34 11.55 -8.55
CA GLU A 92 -18.45 12.60 -9.08
C GLU A 92 -19.05 14.01 -8.99
N ASP A 93 -20.35 14.16 -9.20
CA ASP A 93 -21.05 15.45 -9.13
C ASP A 93 -21.21 15.99 -7.69
N ASP A 94 -20.99 15.13 -6.69
CA ASP A 94 -21.17 15.47 -5.28
C ASP A 94 -19.86 15.95 -4.62
N LEU A 95 -18.73 15.93 -5.31
CA LEU A 95 -17.41 16.24 -4.72
C LEU A 95 -17.34 17.66 -4.16
N ASN A 96 -17.91 18.65 -4.86
CA ASN A 96 -17.97 20.02 -4.39
C ASN A 96 -18.82 20.12 -3.12
N LEU A 97 -19.97 19.44 -3.09
CA LEU A 97 -20.84 19.41 -1.91
C LEU A 97 -20.14 18.76 -0.71
N VAL A 98 -19.40 17.66 -0.93
CA VAL A 98 -18.60 17.01 0.11
C VAL A 98 -17.53 17.97 0.63
N LYS A 99 -16.82 18.67 -0.25
CA LYS A 99 -15.80 19.65 0.14
C LYS A 99 -16.39 20.75 1.01
N GLU A 100 -17.47 21.39 0.55
CA GLU A 100 -18.13 22.48 1.27
C GLU A 100 -18.68 22.03 2.63
N MET A 101 -19.32 20.86 2.70
CA MET A 101 -19.77 20.27 3.96
C MET A 101 -18.61 19.94 4.90
N THR A 102 -17.49 19.47 4.37
CA THR A 102 -16.30 19.16 5.17
C THR A 102 -15.69 20.42 5.76
N VAL A 103 -15.53 21.48 4.95
CA VAL A 103 -15.05 22.79 5.42
C VAL A 103 -15.97 23.35 6.51
N LYS A 104 -17.28 23.29 6.28
CA LYS A 104 -18.27 23.73 7.26
C LYS A 104 -18.19 22.91 8.55
N PHE A 105 -18.09 21.57 8.45
CA PHE A 105 -17.93 20.68 9.60
C PHE A 105 -16.65 20.98 10.40
N VAL A 106 -15.52 21.21 9.73
CA VAL A 106 -14.26 21.59 10.39
C VAL A 106 -14.39 22.92 11.11
N SER A 107 -15.00 23.93 10.47
CA SER A 107 -15.21 25.25 11.08
C SER A 107 -16.09 25.18 12.33
N GLN A 108 -17.15 24.35 12.31
CA GLN A 108 -18.06 24.14 13.43
C GLN A 108 -17.39 23.44 14.61
N ASN A 109 -16.56 22.42 14.34
CA ASN A 109 -15.92 21.64 15.40
C ASN A 109 -14.72 22.33 16.04
N LYS A 110 -14.20 23.41 15.45
CA LYS A 110 -13.20 24.28 16.10
C LYS A 110 -13.76 24.92 17.38
N GLU A 111 -15.06 25.23 17.40
CA GLU A 111 -15.73 25.86 18.54
C GLU A 111 -16.38 24.84 19.48
N LEU A 112 -16.81 23.69 18.95
CA LEU A 112 -17.53 22.65 19.68
C LEU A 112 -16.82 21.30 19.47
N ARG A 113 -16.12 20.79 20.48
CA ARG A 113 -15.48 19.44 20.44
C ARG A 113 -16.53 18.32 20.48
N PHE A 114 -17.32 18.15 19.42
CA PHE A 114 -18.22 17.00 19.28
C PHE A 114 -17.61 15.95 18.35
N GLY A 115 -17.37 14.76 18.91
CA GLY A 115 -17.13 13.54 18.14
C GLY A 115 -15.73 12.94 18.28
N SER A 116 -15.70 11.62 18.45
CA SER A 116 -14.49 10.79 18.38
C SER A 116 -14.24 10.21 16.98
N PHE A 117 -15.10 10.55 16.01
CA PHE A 117 -15.06 9.97 14.67
C PHE A 117 -13.99 10.65 13.81
N VAL A 118 -13.19 9.84 13.10
CA VAL A 118 -12.07 10.30 12.29
C VAL A 118 -12.46 10.24 10.81
N PHE A 119 -12.77 11.40 10.22
CA PHE A 119 -13.24 11.48 8.84
C PHE A 119 -12.15 11.40 7.77
N GLY A 120 -10.94 11.90 8.04
CA GLY A 120 -9.87 11.99 7.03
C GLY A 120 -9.68 10.72 6.20
N PRO A 121 -9.54 9.52 6.81
CA PRO A 121 -9.38 8.28 6.05
C PRO A 121 -10.62 7.88 5.24
N VAL A 122 -11.82 8.24 5.70
CA VAL A 122 -13.07 7.90 5.01
C VAL A 122 -13.22 8.77 3.76
N VAL A 123 -12.97 10.07 3.89
CA VAL A 123 -12.98 11.01 2.76
C VAL A 123 -11.89 10.65 1.74
N MET A 124 -10.68 10.30 2.19
CA MET A 124 -9.62 9.85 1.26
C MET A 124 -9.98 8.54 0.55
N ARG A 125 -10.66 7.60 1.21
CA ARG A 125 -11.18 6.38 0.54
C ARG A 125 -12.28 6.70 -0.47
N MET A 126 -13.10 7.70 -0.22
CA MET A 126 -14.08 8.17 -1.21
C MET A 126 -13.38 8.67 -2.47
N TYR A 127 -12.39 9.55 -2.33
CA TYR A 127 -11.60 10.00 -3.49
C TYR A 127 -10.87 8.85 -4.19
N HIS A 128 -10.32 7.90 -3.43
CA HIS A 128 -9.68 6.70 -3.98
C HIS A 128 -10.66 5.84 -4.77
N PHE A 129 -11.84 5.58 -4.19
CA PHE A 129 -12.91 4.80 -4.84
C PHE A 129 -13.41 5.45 -6.13
N LEU A 130 -13.60 6.78 -6.14
CA LEU A 130 -14.02 7.54 -7.31
C LEU A 130 -12.86 7.82 -8.30
N ASN A 131 -11.64 7.41 -7.97
CA ASN A 131 -10.42 7.70 -8.71
C ASN A 131 -10.24 9.19 -9.05
N LYS A 132 -10.26 10.05 -8.02
CA LYS A 132 -10.18 11.52 -8.12
C LYS A 132 -8.90 12.06 -7.46
N PRO A 133 -7.71 11.81 -8.05
CA PRO A 133 -6.42 12.12 -7.43
C PRO A 133 -6.16 13.62 -7.28
N ASN A 134 -6.59 14.45 -8.24
CA ASN A 134 -6.37 15.90 -8.20
C ASN A 134 -7.19 16.54 -7.09
N GLU A 135 -8.47 16.19 -7.01
CA GLU A 135 -9.41 16.69 -6.01
C GLU A 135 -9.00 16.25 -4.60
N ALA A 136 -8.48 15.02 -4.44
CA ALA A 136 -7.93 14.54 -3.18
C ALA A 136 -6.71 15.37 -2.74
N LEU A 137 -5.81 15.67 -3.68
CA LEU A 137 -4.60 16.45 -3.41
C LEU A 137 -4.93 17.91 -3.09
N GLU A 138 -5.88 18.51 -3.79
CA GLU A 138 -6.40 19.85 -3.50
C GLU A 138 -7.02 19.91 -2.12
N ALA A 139 -7.88 18.95 -1.76
CA ALA A 139 -8.47 18.86 -0.43
C ALA A 139 -7.40 18.68 0.66
N PHE A 140 -6.38 17.85 0.42
CA PHE A 140 -5.29 17.63 1.38
C PHE A 140 -4.50 18.91 1.68
N LYS A 141 -4.31 19.76 0.67
CA LYS A 141 -3.54 21.02 0.78
C LYS A 141 -4.40 22.21 1.18
N ASP A 142 -5.72 22.06 1.26
CA ASP A 142 -6.63 23.15 1.55
C ASP A 142 -6.42 23.67 2.99
N PRO A 143 -5.99 24.93 3.19
CA PRO A 143 -5.79 25.50 4.52
C PRO A 143 -7.06 25.52 5.37
N ALA A 144 -8.23 25.56 4.75
CA ALA A 144 -9.51 25.55 5.46
C ALA A 144 -9.75 24.22 6.19
N LEU A 145 -9.17 23.13 5.68
CA LEU A 145 -9.30 21.79 6.26
C LEU A 145 -8.23 21.50 7.34
N GLY A 146 -7.18 22.31 7.46
CA GLY A 146 -6.22 22.26 8.57
C GLY A 146 -5.71 20.85 8.86
N GLU A 147 -5.93 20.37 10.09
CA GLU A 147 -5.47 19.05 10.58
C GLU A 147 -6.43 17.90 10.23
N PHE A 148 -7.47 18.14 9.42
CA PHE A 148 -8.52 17.15 9.12
C PHE A 148 -7.96 15.83 8.54
N PHE A 149 -6.87 15.91 7.77
CA PHE A 149 -6.19 14.77 7.15
C PHE A 149 -4.88 14.36 7.83
N ASP A 150 -4.57 14.87 9.02
CA ASP A 150 -3.31 14.61 9.74
C ASP A 150 -3.27 13.22 10.42
N GLN A 151 -3.89 12.22 9.78
CA GLN A 151 -3.81 10.83 10.17
C GLN A 151 -2.95 10.07 9.17
N LEU A 152 -2.02 9.25 9.67
CA LEU A 152 -1.08 8.49 8.84
C LEU A 152 -1.77 7.61 7.78
N VAL A 153 -2.97 7.11 8.10
CA VAL A 153 -3.79 6.31 7.18
C VAL A 153 -4.34 7.17 6.04
N SER A 154 -4.79 8.41 6.30
CA SER A 154 -5.27 9.34 5.28
C SER A 154 -4.18 9.64 4.25
N ILE A 155 -2.96 9.89 4.74
CA ILE A 155 -1.77 10.14 3.91
C ILE A 155 -1.41 8.91 3.09
N GLN A 156 -1.42 7.72 3.70
CA GLN A 156 -1.15 6.48 2.98
C GLN A 156 -2.15 6.28 1.82
N ILE A 157 -3.45 6.49 2.06
CA ILE A 157 -4.49 6.34 1.03
C ILE A 157 -4.29 7.36 -0.10
N LEU A 158 -3.98 8.62 0.24
CA LEU A 158 -3.71 9.67 -0.76
C LEU A 158 -2.47 9.33 -1.61
N MET A 159 -1.35 8.99 -0.98
CA MET A 159 -0.12 8.65 -1.68
C MET A 159 -0.29 7.41 -2.56
N ASP A 160 -1.06 6.42 -2.13
CA ASP A 160 -1.39 5.23 -2.91
C ASP A 160 -2.27 5.58 -4.13
N LEU A 161 -3.30 6.42 -3.96
CA LEU A 161 -4.12 6.95 -5.07
C LEU A 161 -3.27 7.69 -6.12
N LEU A 162 -2.36 8.55 -5.67
CA LEU A 162 -1.45 9.30 -6.56
C LEU A 162 -0.48 8.35 -7.28
N PHE A 163 0.03 7.34 -6.58
CA PHE A 163 0.93 6.35 -7.15
C PHE A 163 0.24 5.50 -8.23
N GLU A 164 -1.00 5.05 -7.99
CA GLU A 164 -1.81 4.31 -8.97
C GLU A 164 -2.06 5.10 -10.26
N ASN A 165 -2.20 6.42 -10.14
CA ASN A 165 -2.38 7.32 -11.28
C ASN A 165 -1.06 7.81 -11.89
N ALA A 166 0.07 7.17 -11.55
CA ALA A 166 1.42 7.53 -12.02
C ALA A 166 1.84 8.99 -11.72
N MET A 167 1.24 9.62 -10.71
CA MET A 167 1.54 10.99 -10.29
C MET A 167 2.71 11.00 -9.28
N TYR A 168 3.83 10.41 -9.66
CA TYR A 168 4.96 10.16 -8.76
C TYR A 168 5.55 11.44 -8.14
N ASP A 169 5.64 12.52 -8.91
CA ASP A 169 6.10 13.82 -8.39
C ASP A 169 5.21 14.31 -7.25
N LYS A 170 3.90 14.08 -7.36
CA LYS A 170 2.92 14.46 -6.33
C LYS A 170 2.97 13.56 -5.11
N VAL A 171 3.34 12.29 -5.27
CA VAL A 171 3.63 11.40 -4.14
C VAL A 171 4.79 11.96 -3.31
N ILE A 172 5.88 12.39 -3.96
CA ILE A 172 7.03 13.00 -3.27
C ILE A 172 6.64 14.34 -2.63
N GLU A 173 5.85 15.17 -3.32
CA GLU A 173 5.34 16.43 -2.76
C GLU A 173 4.53 16.20 -1.46
N VAL A 174 3.62 15.23 -1.45
CA VAL A 174 2.85 14.87 -0.24
C VAL A 174 3.78 14.34 0.86
N PHE A 175 4.78 13.52 0.51
CA PHE A 175 5.75 13.01 1.47
C PHE A 175 6.54 14.12 2.15
N GLU A 176 6.99 15.13 1.41
CA GLU A 176 7.70 16.29 1.97
C GLU A 176 6.83 17.09 2.94
N ILE A 177 5.56 17.35 2.60
CA ILE A 177 4.61 18.02 3.51
C ILE A 177 4.49 17.24 4.83
N VAL A 178 4.42 15.91 4.76
CA VAL A 178 4.27 15.06 5.95
C VAL A 178 5.56 15.01 6.78
N LYS A 179 6.71 15.00 6.10
CA LYS A 179 8.04 15.08 6.73
C LYS A 179 8.19 16.38 7.52
N ASP A 180 7.76 17.49 6.96
CA ASP A 180 7.86 18.81 7.59
C ASP A 180 6.88 18.97 8.77
N LYS A 181 5.65 18.45 8.63
CA LYS A 181 4.65 18.47 9.70
C LYS A 181 4.99 17.59 10.91
N GLN A 182 5.82 16.56 10.75
CA GLN A 182 6.20 15.59 11.80
C GLN A 182 4.99 15.01 12.55
N LEU A 183 4.03 14.48 11.80
CA LEU A 183 2.77 14.00 12.34
C LEU A 183 2.98 12.88 13.38
N GLN A 184 2.27 13.01 14.51
CA GLN A 184 2.32 12.06 15.63
C GLN A 184 3.74 11.81 16.18
N GLY A 185 4.62 12.81 16.11
CA GLY A 185 6.00 12.70 16.59
C GLY A 185 6.90 11.81 15.73
N SER A 186 6.44 11.42 14.54
CA SER A 186 7.24 10.67 13.57
C SER A 186 7.45 11.48 12.30
N LYS A 187 8.72 11.82 12.04
CA LYS A 187 9.13 12.49 10.79
C LYS A 187 9.03 11.56 9.58
N TYR A 188 9.14 10.24 9.77
CA TYR A 188 9.20 9.27 8.67
C TYR A 188 8.21 8.12 8.87
N PRO A 189 6.92 8.31 8.56
CA PRO A 189 5.92 7.24 8.64
C PRO A 189 6.25 6.09 7.68
N LYS A 190 6.27 4.85 8.20
CA LYS A 190 6.75 3.65 7.47
C LYS A 190 6.13 3.44 6.08
N ASN A 191 4.80 3.59 5.97
CA ASN A 191 4.09 3.39 4.70
C ASN A 191 4.33 4.54 3.72
N ALA A 192 4.40 5.78 4.23
CA ALA A 192 4.72 6.95 3.42
C ALA A 192 6.13 6.86 2.83
N VAL A 193 7.12 6.45 3.65
CA VAL A 193 8.50 6.18 3.19
C VAL A 193 8.52 5.10 2.11
N THR A 194 7.75 4.02 2.27
CA THR A 194 7.66 2.95 1.26
C THR A 194 7.10 3.46 -0.06
N LEU A 195 6.03 4.25 -0.03
CA LEU A 195 5.43 4.85 -1.23
C LEU A 195 6.36 5.88 -1.90
N ALA A 196 7.10 6.66 -1.12
CA ALA A 196 8.10 7.59 -1.65
C ALA A 196 9.20 6.84 -2.42
N PHE A 197 9.82 5.82 -1.83
CA PHE A 197 10.83 5.01 -2.54
C PHE A 197 10.26 4.28 -3.76
N ALA A 198 9.01 3.79 -3.69
CA ALA A 198 8.36 3.19 -4.84
C ALA A 198 8.18 4.21 -5.98
N ALA A 199 7.75 5.44 -5.67
CA ALA A 199 7.57 6.52 -6.64
C ALA A 199 8.91 6.91 -7.29
N LEU A 200 9.99 7.06 -6.50
CA LEU A 200 11.34 7.34 -7.01
C LEU A 200 11.83 6.23 -7.94
N TYR A 201 11.61 4.97 -7.55
CA TYR A 201 11.95 3.82 -8.37
C TYR A 201 11.20 3.81 -9.71
N LYS A 202 9.91 4.16 -9.72
CA LYS A 202 9.12 4.27 -10.97
C LYS A 202 9.49 5.46 -11.84
N GLN A 203 9.91 6.59 -11.25
CA GLN A 203 10.47 7.71 -12.02
C GLN A 203 11.76 7.32 -12.73
N ASN A 204 12.63 6.54 -12.06
CA ASN A 204 13.90 6.04 -12.60
C ASN A 204 14.75 7.13 -13.28
N THR A 205 14.86 8.30 -12.64
CA THR A 205 15.69 9.41 -13.12
C THR A 205 16.92 9.61 -12.23
N PRO A 206 17.99 10.27 -12.74
CA PRO A 206 19.15 10.60 -11.91
C PRO A 206 18.79 11.47 -10.70
N ALA A 207 17.85 12.41 -10.87
CA ALA A 207 17.34 13.24 -9.78
C ALA A 207 16.62 12.41 -8.70
N ALA A 208 15.81 11.43 -9.11
CA ALA A 208 15.15 10.52 -8.18
C ALA A 208 16.18 9.66 -7.41
N ASN A 209 17.27 9.26 -8.06
CA ASN A 209 18.35 8.50 -7.42
C ASN A 209 19.10 9.33 -6.37
N GLU A 210 19.46 10.57 -6.70
CA GLU A 210 20.11 11.47 -5.75
C GLU A 210 19.23 11.75 -4.53
N TYR A 211 17.94 12.01 -4.75
CA TYR A 211 16.99 12.17 -3.66
C TYR A 211 16.83 10.88 -2.84
N SER A 212 16.76 9.71 -3.49
CA SER A 212 16.70 8.39 -2.83
C SER A 212 17.90 8.16 -1.92
N LYS A 213 19.12 8.47 -2.38
CA LYS A 213 20.36 8.39 -1.59
C LYS A 213 20.33 9.33 -0.39
N THR A 214 19.92 10.57 -0.61
CA THR A 214 19.80 11.59 0.45
C THR A 214 18.82 11.14 1.52
N LEU A 215 17.62 10.71 1.12
CA LEU A 215 16.60 10.20 2.04
C LEU A 215 17.08 8.96 2.79
N TRP A 216 17.79 8.04 2.12
CA TRP A 216 18.36 6.85 2.76
C TRP A 216 19.40 7.22 3.83
N ALA A 217 20.30 8.15 3.52
CA ALA A 217 21.30 8.66 4.46
C ALA A 217 20.65 9.36 5.67
N GLU A 218 19.62 10.18 5.44
CA GLU A 218 18.83 10.81 6.51
C GLU A 218 18.22 9.76 7.45
N LEU A 219 17.57 8.73 6.91
CA LEU A 219 16.95 7.65 7.69
C LEU A 219 17.98 6.90 8.54
N ASN A 220 19.17 6.63 7.98
CA ASN A 220 20.26 5.99 8.72
C ASN A 220 20.82 6.88 9.83
N SER A 221 20.95 8.19 9.59
CA SER A 221 21.50 9.14 10.58
C SER A 221 20.68 9.21 11.87
N ILE A 222 19.36 9.01 11.77
CA ILE A 222 18.44 8.98 12.92
C ILE A 222 18.20 7.57 13.47
N GLY A 223 18.89 6.55 12.94
CA GLY A 223 18.73 5.15 13.32
C GLY A 223 17.37 4.55 12.92
N HIS A 224 16.67 5.13 11.94
CA HIS A 224 15.40 4.61 11.46
C HIS A 224 15.65 3.52 10.41
N TYR A 225 15.21 2.29 10.70
CA TYR A 225 15.35 1.16 9.78
C TYR A 225 14.14 1.09 8.83
N PRO A 226 14.30 1.39 7.52
CA PRO A 226 13.20 1.36 6.57
C PRO A 226 12.65 -0.04 6.38
N MET A 227 11.42 -0.14 5.88
CA MET A 227 10.84 -1.46 5.57
C MET A 227 11.64 -2.12 4.45
N ARG A 228 11.65 -3.47 4.42
CA ARG A 228 12.30 -4.25 3.35
C ARG A 228 11.93 -3.74 1.97
N ARG A 229 10.64 -3.42 1.74
CA ARG A 229 10.12 -2.87 0.48
C ARG A 229 10.82 -1.57 0.09
N SER A 230 10.94 -0.63 1.03
CA SER A 230 11.68 0.63 0.84
C SER A 230 13.12 0.37 0.41
N ALA A 231 13.82 -0.53 1.12
CA ALA A 231 15.19 -0.90 0.80
C ALA A 231 15.32 -1.51 -0.59
N THR A 232 14.41 -2.42 -0.97
CA THR A 232 14.46 -3.06 -2.29
C THR A 232 14.16 -2.10 -3.43
N PHE A 233 13.27 -1.11 -3.25
CA PHE A 233 13.04 -0.07 -4.25
C PHE A 233 14.26 0.86 -4.39
N ALA A 234 14.84 1.31 -3.28
CA ALA A 234 16.03 2.15 -3.29
C ALA A 234 17.22 1.44 -3.96
N ALA A 235 17.45 0.16 -3.63
CA ALA A 235 18.51 -0.65 -4.24
C ALA A 235 18.26 -0.91 -5.72
N ALA A 236 17.03 -1.23 -6.13
CA ALA A 236 16.69 -1.43 -7.52
C ALA A 236 16.88 -0.15 -8.37
N LEU A 237 16.52 1.02 -7.81
CA LEU A 237 16.78 2.31 -8.44
C LEU A 237 18.28 2.56 -8.60
N ALA A 238 19.07 2.31 -7.57
CA ALA A 238 20.52 2.49 -7.63
C ALA A 238 21.17 1.59 -8.72
N ILE A 239 20.77 0.32 -8.80
CA ILE A 239 21.19 -0.61 -9.88
C ILE A 239 20.82 -0.05 -11.26
N ASN A 240 19.56 0.37 -11.45
CA ASN A 240 19.10 0.89 -12.74
C ASN A 240 19.85 2.17 -13.18
N GLN A 241 20.41 2.92 -12.22
CA GLN A 241 21.18 4.14 -12.46
C GLN A 241 22.69 3.91 -12.50
N GLY A 242 23.13 2.65 -12.50
CA GLY A 242 24.55 2.28 -12.61
C GLY A 242 25.35 2.47 -11.32
N ASP A 243 24.71 2.45 -10.16
CA ASP A 243 25.36 2.52 -8.84
C ASP A 243 25.10 1.25 -7.99
N PRO A 244 25.63 0.09 -8.43
CA PRO A 244 25.42 -1.18 -7.72
C PRO A 244 26.13 -1.24 -6.36
N ALA A 245 27.14 -0.38 -6.11
CA ALA A 245 27.82 -0.29 -4.81
C ALA A 245 26.86 0.19 -3.72
N VAL A 246 26.14 1.30 -3.98
CA VAL A 246 25.11 1.82 -3.08
C VAL A 246 23.98 0.81 -2.89
N ALA A 247 23.59 0.12 -3.96
CA ALA A 247 22.57 -0.94 -3.86
C ALA A 247 22.98 -2.04 -2.88
N LEU A 248 24.24 -2.50 -2.89
CA LEU A 248 24.72 -3.50 -1.93
C LEU A 248 24.74 -3.01 -0.49
N GLU A 249 25.13 -1.76 -0.26
CA GLU A 249 25.10 -1.15 1.07
C GLU A 249 23.67 -1.17 1.63
N ILE A 250 22.71 -0.69 0.83
CA ILE A 250 21.28 -0.69 1.16
C ILE A 250 20.81 -2.12 1.46
N LEU A 251 21.07 -3.07 0.57
CA LEU A 251 20.61 -4.45 0.72
C LEU A 251 21.21 -5.14 1.95
N THR A 252 22.46 -4.85 2.28
CA THR A 252 23.16 -5.46 3.43
C THR A 252 22.59 -4.98 4.77
N SER A 253 22.03 -3.77 4.82
CA SER A 253 21.36 -3.26 6.03
C SER A 253 20.01 -3.93 6.33
N VAL A 254 19.45 -4.69 5.39
CA VAL A 254 18.18 -5.42 5.59
C VAL A 254 18.39 -6.59 6.54
N ARG A 255 17.56 -6.68 7.60
CA ARG A 255 17.69 -7.72 8.64
C ARG A 255 17.65 -9.17 8.14
N ARG A 256 16.82 -9.45 7.13
CA ARG A 256 16.63 -10.81 6.58
C ARG A 256 17.11 -10.83 5.14
N GLN A 257 18.29 -11.38 4.94
CA GLN A 257 18.94 -11.50 3.63
C GLN A 257 18.34 -12.62 2.75
N THR A 258 17.49 -13.47 3.31
CA THR A 258 16.89 -14.64 2.62
C THR A 258 15.63 -14.32 1.83
N TYR A 259 15.16 -13.08 1.81
CA TYR A 259 14.00 -12.69 1.01
C TYR A 259 14.31 -12.76 -0.49
N VAL A 260 13.37 -13.28 -1.29
CA VAL A 260 13.50 -13.44 -2.75
C VAL A 260 13.98 -12.15 -3.43
N THR A 261 13.28 -11.03 -3.24
CA THR A 261 13.65 -9.75 -3.86
C THR A 261 15.02 -9.23 -3.42
N VAL A 262 15.38 -9.42 -2.15
CA VAL A 262 16.70 -9.01 -1.61
C VAL A 262 17.81 -9.84 -2.25
N ARG A 263 17.63 -11.16 -2.34
CA ARG A 263 18.61 -12.07 -2.97
C ARG A 263 18.80 -11.78 -4.45
N ASN A 264 17.69 -11.64 -5.20
CA ASN A 264 17.74 -11.33 -6.63
C ASN A 264 18.46 -10.00 -6.90
N LEU A 265 18.11 -8.93 -6.18
CA LEU A 265 18.78 -7.63 -6.31
C LEU A 265 20.25 -7.71 -5.90
N LYS A 266 20.59 -8.50 -4.87
CA LYS A 266 21.98 -8.68 -4.43
C LYS A 266 22.82 -9.39 -5.48
N ILE A 267 22.30 -10.46 -6.09
CA ILE A 267 22.94 -11.16 -7.20
C ILE A 267 23.18 -10.20 -8.37
N LYS A 268 22.15 -9.43 -8.75
CA LYS A 268 22.26 -8.44 -9.83
C LYS A 268 23.31 -7.38 -9.53
N ALA A 269 23.31 -6.80 -8.33
CA ALA A 269 24.29 -5.79 -7.93
C ALA A 269 25.73 -6.33 -7.89
N LEU A 270 25.95 -7.56 -7.38
CA LEU A 270 27.28 -8.20 -7.38
C LEU A 270 27.79 -8.44 -8.80
N ALA A 271 26.92 -8.88 -9.70
CA ALA A 271 27.25 -9.07 -11.11
C ALA A 271 27.63 -7.73 -11.78
N GLU A 272 26.86 -6.67 -11.57
CA GLU A 272 27.17 -5.35 -12.15
C GLU A 272 28.42 -4.68 -11.56
N LEU A 273 28.78 -4.99 -10.31
CA LEU A 273 30.04 -4.59 -9.69
C LEU A 273 31.28 -5.32 -10.24
N GLY A 274 31.08 -6.34 -11.08
CA GLY A 274 32.16 -7.19 -11.56
C GLY A 274 32.68 -8.19 -10.51
N ARG A 275 31.85 -8.53 -9.52
CA ARG A 275 32.14 -9.53 -8.47
C ARG A 275 31.15 -10.71 -8.51
N PRO A 276 31.04 -11.42 -9.65
CA PRO A 276 30.05 -12.49 -9.79
C PRO A 276 30.36 -13.75 -8.95
N ASP A 277 31.62 -13.93 -8.55
CA ASP A 277 32.08 -14.97 -7.63
C ASP A 277 31.40 -14.87 -6.26
N ASP A 278 31.26 -13.65 -5.73
CA ASP A 278 30.57 -13.38 -4.48
C ASP A 278 29.06 -13.66 -4.54
N ALA A 279 28.48 -13.79 -5.74
CA ALA A 279 27.07 -14.15 -5.90
C ALA A 279 26.83 -15.66 -5.76
N LEU A 280 27.86 -16.51 -5.95
CA LEU A 280 27.71 -17.97 -5.91
C LEU A 280 27.30 -18.50 -4.52
N PRO A 281 27.86 -18.00 -3.40
CA PRO A 281 27.37 -18.35 -2.06
C PRO A 281 25.88 -17.98 -1.85
N VAL A 282 25.40 -16.89 -2.46
CA VAL A 282 23.99 -16.51 -2.39
C VAL A 282 23.13 -17.56 -3.08
N LEU A 283 23.55 -18.09 -4.23
CA LEU A 283 22.86 -19.17 -4.93
C LEU A 283 22.91 -20.50 -4.18
N ARG A 284 24.05 -20.88 -3.60
CA ARG A 284 24.17 -22.11 -2.79
C ARG A 284 23.19 -22.11 -1.62
N ASN A 285 23.10 -20.99 -0.90
CA ASN A 285 22.15 -20.81 0.20
C ASN A 285 20.68 -21.04 -0.21
N ILE A 286 20.33 -20.83 -1.49
CA ILE A 286 18.97 -21.09 -2.00
C ILE A 286 18.76 -22.59 -2.14
N LEU A 287 19.75 -23.33 -2.65
CA LEU A 287 19.68 -24.78 -2.78
C LEU A 287 19.57 -25.46 -1.41
N GLU A 288 20.45 -25.08 -0.46
CA GLU A 288 20.44 -25.63 0.91
C GLU A 288 19.12 -25.35 1.65
N ALA A 289 18.53 -24.17 1.43
CA ALA A 289 17.27 -23.80 2.08
C ALA A 289 16.08 -24.65 1.57
N ASN A 290 16.10 -25.09 0.31
CA ASN A 290 15.05 -25.97 -0.24
C ASN A 290 15.16 -27.41 0.28
N ASP A 291 16.37 -27.92 0.50
CA ASP A 291 16.58 -29.25 1.07
C ASP A 291 16.01 -29.39 2.49
N SER A 292 15.80 -28.26 3.20
CA SER A 292 15.26 -28.24 4.56
C SER A 292 13.75 -28.54 4.67
N GLY A 293 13.07 -28.89 3.57
CA GLY A 293 11.65 -29.28 3.55
C GLY A 293 10.69 -28.15 3.87
N ARG A 294 11.15 -26.89 3.83
CA ARG A 294 10.32 -25.70 4.08
C ARG A 294 9.60 -25.32 2.78
N GLU A 295 8.27 -25.19 2.84
CA GLU A 295 7.39 -24.75 1.74
C GLU A 295 7.61 -23.31 1.24
N VAL A 296 8.76 -22.70 1.56
CA VAL A 296 9.05 -21.33 1.11
C VAL A 296 9.61 -21.42 -0.30
N SER A 297 8.78 -21.07 -1.29
CA SER A 297 9.19 -20.89 -2.68
C SER A 297 10.42 -19.99 -2.77
N HIS A 298 11.60 -20.60 -2.89
CA HIS A 298 12.87 -19.89 -3.00
C HIS A 298 13.16 -19.65 -4.47
N THR A 299 12.34 -18.80 -5.09
CA THR A 299 12.48 -18.48 -6.50
C THR A 299 13.65 -17.53 -6.75
N ILE A 300 14.23 -17.70 -7.94
CA ILE A 300 15.24 -16.82 -8.51
C ILE A 300 14.69 -16.22 -9.79
N SER A 301 14.84 -14.91 -9.95
CA SER A 301 14.42 -14.23 -11.17
C SER A 301 15.39 -14.55 -12.30
N LYS A 302 14.84 -14.90 -13.46
CA LYS A 302 15.63 -15.13 -14.69
C LYS A 302 16.55 -13.96 -15.02
N GLU A 303 16.07 -12.72 -14.87
CA GLU A 303 16.85 -11.51 -15.15
C GLU A 303 18.14 -11.41 -14.31
N SER A 304 18.06 -11.85 -13.05
CA SER A 304 19.22 -11.84 -12.15
C SER A 304 20.26 -12.88 -12.54
N ILE A 305 19.82 -14.05 -13.02
CA ILE A 305 20.69 -15.12 -13.52
C ILE A 305 21.33 -14.74 -14.85
N ASP A 306 20.56 -14.18 -15.78
CA ASP A 306 21.07 -13.77 -17.09
C ASP A 306 22.15 -12.68 -16.93
N THR A 307 21.93 -11.74 -16.01
CA THR A 307 22.93 -10.70 -15.66
C THR A 307 24.19 -11.32 -15.06
N LEU A 308 24.02 -12.29 -14.15
CA LEU A 308 25.15 -13.00 -13.53
C LEU A 308 25.94 -13.82 -14.57
N GLU A 309 25.27 -14.56 -15.44
CA GLU A 309 25.90 -15.33 -16.51
C GLU A 309 26.72 -14.42 -17.45
N ALA A 310 26.16 -13.26 -17.82
CA ALA A 310 26.87 -12.29 -18.63
C ALA A 310 28.12 -11.74 -17.92
N SER A 311 28.06 -11.53 -16.60
CA SER A 311 29.21 -11.10 -15.81
C SER A 311 30.27 -12.19 -15.66
N ILE A 312 29.89 -13.45 -15.49
CA ILE A 312 30.82 -14.58 -15.38
C ILE A 312 31.58 -14.79 -16.69
N LYS A 313 30.88 -14.71 -17.83
CA LYS A 313 31.50 -14.75 -19.15
C LYS A 313 32.54 -13.65 -19.36
N LYS A 314 32.31 -12.45 -18.80
CA LYS A 314 33.29 -11.35 -18.83
C LYS A 314 34.49 -11.59 -17.93
N LEU A 315 34.30 -12.22 -16.77
CA LEU A 315 35.37 -12.57 -15.83
C LEU A 315 36.33 -13.61 -16.43
N ASN A 316 35.83 -14.48 -17.31
CA ASN A 316 36.59 -15.52 -18.03
C ASN A 316 37.41 -16.42 -17.10
N ASN A 317 36.86 -16.75 -15.92
CA ASN A 317 37.47 -17.69 -14.98
C ASN A 317 36.81 -19.08 -15.14
N PRO A 318 37.57 -20.13 -15.51
CA PRO A 318 37.01 -21.46 -15.74
C PRO A 318 36.43 -22.11 -14.48
N GLU A 319 37.01 -21.85 -13.30
CA GLU A 319 36.55 -22.43 -12.03
C GLU A 319 35.17 -21.87 -11.64
N VAL A 320 35.03 -20.55 -11.69
CA VAL A 320 33.78 -19.83 -11.41
C VAL A 320 32.69 -20.22 -12.41
N THR A 321 33.06 -20.42 -13.68
CA THR A 321 32.12 -20.83 -14.73
C THR A 321 31.60 -22.24 -14.49
N ALA A 322 32.48 -23.20 -14.21
CA ALA A 322 32.09 -24.58 -13.93
C ALA A 322 31.22 -24.69 -12.66
N GLU A 323 31.56 -23.93 -11.62
CA GLU A 323 30.76 -23.86 -10.40
C GLU A 323 29.36 -23.30 -10.67
N PHE A 324 29.26 -22.19 -11.39
CA PHE A 324 27.99 -21.58 -11.75
C PHE A 324 27.12 -22.52 -12.61
N GLU A 325 27.70 -23.20 -13.60
CA GLU A 325 26.98 -24.17 -14.42
C GLU A 325 26.41 -25.32 -13.59
N SER A 326 27.19 -25.83 -12.63
CA SER A 326 26.73 -26.87 -11.71
C SER A 326 25.56 -26.38 -10.85
N ILE A 327 25.65 -25.17 -10.29
CA ILE A 327 24.59 -24.57 -9.49
C ILE A 327 23.33 -24.33 -10.35
N LEU A 328 23.51 -23.80 -11.56
CA LEU A 328 22.43 -23.50 -12.49
C LEU A 328 21.67 -24.76 -12.89
N LYS A 329 22.38 -25.88 -13.09
CA LYS A 329 21.76 -27.18 -13.34
C LYS A 329 20.87 -27.60 -12.16
N SER A 330 21.35 -27.51 -10.93
CA SER A 330 20.55 -27.83 -9.73
C SER A 330 19.32 -26.94 -9.60
N ILE A 331 19.42 -25.63 -9.88
CA ILE A 331 18.28 -24.69 -9.87
C ILE A 331 17.23 -25.09 -10.92
N LYS A 332 17.66 -25.53 -12.12
CA LYS A 332 16.78 -26.01 -13.20
C LYS A 332 16.08 -27.29 -12.80
N ASP A 333 16.81 -28.25 -12.24
CA ASP A 333 16.29 -29.55 -11.82
C ASP A 333 15.23 -29.40 -10.72
N LEU A 334 15.44 -28.46 -9.79
CA LEU A 334 14.50 -28.12 -8.71
C LEU A 334 13.37 -27.16 -9.11
N ARG A 335 13.33 -26.69 -10.36
CA ARG A 335 12.32 -25.74 -10.89
C ARG A 335 12.18 -24.45 -10.06
N LEU A 336 13.29 -23.91 -9.59
CA LEU A 336 13.33 -22.71 -8.73
C LEU A 336 13.33 -21.38 -9.52
N PHE A 337 12.98 -21.41 -10.80
CA PHE A 337 12.93 -20.21 -11.63
C PHE A 337 11.60 -19.49 -11.50
N ASP A 338 11.69 -18.17 -11.44
CA ASP A 338 10.57 -17.29 -11.69
C ASP A 338 10.84 -16.52 -12.99
N THR A 339 9.90 -16.66 -13.92
CA THR A 339 9.92 -16.01 -15.23
C THR A 339 9.30 -14.62 -15.22
N SER A 340 8.68 -14.21 -14.10
CA SER A 340 8.18 -12.83 -13.96
C SER A 340 9.35 -11.84 -13.92
N PRO A 341 9.17 -10.64 -14.53
CA PRO A 341 10.17 -9.59 -14.46
C PRO A 341 10.38 -9.13 -13.02
N LEU A 342 11.61 -8.72 -12.68
CA LEU A 342 11.93 -8.31 -11.31
C LEU A 342 11.10 -7.11 -10.86
N ASP A 343 10.72 -6.24 -11.79
CA ASP A 343 9.82 -5.11 -11.55
C ASP A 343 8.45 -5.56 -11.00
N GLU A 344 7.88 -6.64 -11.54
CA GLU A 344 6.60 -7.19 -11.10
C GLU A 344 6.72 -7.79 -9.69
N GLN A 345 7.83 -8.49 -9.41
CA GLN A 345 8.10 -9.01 -8.08
C GLN A 345 8.23 -7.89 -7.02
N LEU A 346 8.93 -6.81 -7.36
CA LEU A 346 9.11 -5.65 -6.49
C LEU A 346 7.81 -4.88 -6.26
N CYS A 347 7.00 -4.75 -7.30
CA CYS A 347 5.71 -4.05 -7.29
C CYS A 347 4.53 -4.95 -6.93
N SER A 348 4.77 -6.21 -6.52
CA SER A 348 3.74 -7.13 -6.05
C SER A 348 2.87 -6.48 -4.96
N VAL A 349 1.58 -6.80 -4.91
CA VAL A 349 0.67 -6.17 -3.95
C VAL A 349 1.16 -6.40 -2.50
N ILE A 350 1.19 -5.35 -1.68
CA ILE A 350 1.43 -5.44 -0.24
C ILE A 350 0.10 -5.81 0.40
N GLU A 351 -0.03 -7.07 0.79
CA GLU A 351 -1.19 -7.53 1.55
C GLU A 351 -1.24 -6.91 2.94
N GLY A 352 -2.44 -6.52 3.37
CA GLY A 352 -2.70 -6.17 4.76
C GLY A 352 -2.49 -7.40 5.64
N LEU A 353 -2.12 -7.19 6.92
CA LEU A 353 -2.19 -8.28 7.89
C LEU A 353 -3.65 -8.76 7.94
N THR A 354 -3.92 -9.93 7.37
CA THR A 354 -5.20 -10.60 7.60
C THR A 354 -5.35 -10.78 9.11
N PRO A 355 -6.50 -10.41 9.70
CA PRO A 355 -6.78 -10.83 11.06
C PRO A 355 -6.62 -12.36 11.10
N ARG A 356 -5.79 -12.88 11.99
CA ARG A 356 -5.74 -14.32 12.25
C ARG A 356 -7.19 -14.79 12.43
N GLN A 357 -7.60 -15.78 11.63
CA GLN A 357 -8.92 -16.41 11.72
C GLN A 357 -9.20 -16.73 13.20
N GLY A 358 -10.21 -16.07 13.76
CA GLY A 358 -10.52 -16.09 15.19
C GLY A 358 -10.93 -14.74 15.78
N ASN A 359 -10.58 -13.63 15.13
CA ASN A 359 -11.22 -12.34 15.40
C ASN A 359 -12.27 -12.06 14.32
N GLU A 360 -13.53 -12.36 14.64
CA GLU A 360 -14.69 -11.67 14.07
C GLU A 360 -14.36 -10.17 13.88
N PRO A 361 -14.84 -9.52 12.80
CA PRO A 361 -14.66 -8.09 12.63
C PRO A 361 -15.31 -7.39 13.83
N PHE A 362 -14.49 -7.05 14.82
CA PHE A 362 -14.94 -6.46 16.07
C PHE A 362 -15.52 -5.10 15.72
N ASP A 363 -16.85 -5.03 15.70
CA ASP A 363 -17.67 -3.82 15.70
C ASP A 363 -17.25 -2.94 16.88
N ARG A 364 -16.19 -2.15 16.68
CA ARG A 364 -15.81 -1.05 17.59
C ARG A 364 -16.74 0.15 17.44
N TYR A 365 -17.73 0.09 16.55
CA TYR A 365 -18.59 1.22 16.23
C TYR A 365 -19.73 1.49 17.21
N ASN A 366 -19.95 0.67 18.27
CA ASN A 366 -21.16 0.87 19.09
C ASN A 366 -21.11 0.53 20.60
N ARG A 367 -19.95 0.66 21.27
CA ARG A 367 -19.91 0.59 22.76
C ARG A 367 -19.10 1.71 23.38
N GLN A 368 -19.69 2.89 23.48
CA GLN A 368 -19.43 3.80 24.61
C GLN A 368 -20.74 4.14 25.28
N GLY A 369 -20.96 3.49 26.42
CA GLY A 369 -22.17 3.64 27.21
C GLY A 369 -22.24 2.56 28.30
N GLN A 370 -21.15 2.33 29.03
CA GLN A 370 -21.24 1.76 30.38
C GLN A 370 -19.92 1.97 31.14
N ASN A 371 -20.05 2.71 32.24
CA ASN A 371 -19.06 3.01 33.26
C ASN A 371 -18.14 1.82 33.57
N ARG A 372 -16.83 2.02 33.49
CA ARG A 372 -15.86 1.27 34.30
C ARG A 372 -14.99 2.26 35.07
N ARG A 373 -15.23 2.30 36.38
CA ARG A 373 -14.43 3.01 37.38
C ARG A 373 -12.96 2.53 37.34
N PRO A 374 -11.96 3.38 37.66
CA PRO A 374 -10.58 2.95 37.75
C PRO A 374 -10.39 2.07 38.98
N SER A 375 -9.98 0.81 38.78
CA SER A 375 -9.59 -0.09 39.86
C SER A 375 -8.10 0.11 40.19
N TYR A 376 -7.84 0.05 41.49
CA TYR A 376 -6.60 0.34 42.20
C TYR A 376 -5.32 -0.33 41.65
N TYR A 377 -4.22 0.42 41.82
CA TYR A 377 -2.85 0.00 42.10
C TYR A 377 -2.63 -1.51 42.32
N GLN A 378 -1.81 -2.12 41.47
CA GLN A 378 -1.09 -3.34 41.82
C GLN A 378 0.42 -3.13 41.58
N LYS A 379 1.14 -3.08 42.70
CA LYS A 379 2.58 -2.88 42.84
C LYS A 379 3.36 -4.01 42.14
N ARG A 380 4.42 -3.66 41.40
CA ARG A 380 5.45 -4.61 40.98
C ARG A 380 6.37 -4.94 42.16
N PRO A 381 6.65 -6.22 42.44
CA PRO A 381 7.65 -6.63 43.43
C PRO A 381 9.06 -6.64 42.81
N GLY A 382 10.05 -6.19 43.58
CA GLY A 382 11.46 -6.52 43.33
C GLY A 382 12.40 -5.34 43.11
N VAL A 383 12.73 -4.61 44.18
CA VAL A 383 14.12 -4.23 44.51
C VAL A 383 14.21 -4.21 46.03
N MET A 384 14.71 -5.29 46.63
CA MET A 384 15.18 -5.25 48.01
C MET A 384 16.66 -4.85 48.02
N SER A 385 16.90 -3.79 48.79
CA SER A 385 18.10 -3.46 49.58
C SER A 385 19.46 -3.43 48.87
N MET A 386 19.97 -2.21 48.71
CA MET A 386 21.27 -1.90 49.31
C MET A 386 21.07 -1.77 50.83
N VAL A 387 21.39 -2.86 51.53
CA VAL A 387 22.31 -3.07 52.67
C VAL A 387 22.02 -4.48 53.18
#